data_AF-A0A7X1L9A8-F1
#
_entry.id   AF-A0A7X1L9A8-F1
#
_cell.length_a   1.000
_cell.length_b   1.000
_cell.length_c   1.000
_cell.angle_alpha   90.00
_cell.angle_beta   90.00
_cell.angle_gamma   90.00
#
_symmetry.space_group_name_H-M   'P 1'
#
loop_
_entity.id
_entity.type
_entity.pdbx_description
1 polymer ?
#
loop_
_entity_poly.entity_id
_entity_poly.type
_entity_poly.pdbx_seq_one_letter_code
_entity_poly.pdbx_strand_id
1 'polypeptide(L)' 'MQTAKLFINGRSQAVRLPKAYRFNGNEVYIKKVAGGVLLISKDEREP' A
#
# COMPACT_ATOMS: atom_id res chain seq x y z
N MET A 1 -10.07 10.36 10.08
CA MET A 1 -9.60 9.36 9.11
C MET A 1 -8.77 10.07 8.05
N GLN A 2 -7.58 9.57 7.70
CA GLN A 2 -6.82 10.11 6.58
C GLN A 2 -7.21 9.40 5.29
N THR A 3 -7.35 10.15 4.20
CA THR A 3 -7.65 9.60 2.88
C THR A 3 -6.40 9.61 2.02
N ALA A 4 -6.37 8.76 1.00
CA ALA A 4 -5.34 8.73 -0.01
C ALA A 4 -5.97 8.89 -1.39
N LYS A 5 -5.23 9.49 -2.32
CA LYS A 5 -5.73 9.70 -3.68
C LYS A 5 -5.59 8.42 -4.50
N LEU A 6 -6.69 7.99 -5.12
CA LEU A 6 -6.68 7.00 -6.19
C LEU A 6 -6.33 7.68 -7.51
N PHE A 7 -5.53 7.00 -8.32
CA PHE A 7 -5.17 7.43 -9.67
C PHE A 7 -4.89 6.23 -10.56
N ILE A 8 -4.74 6.46 -11.87
CA ILE A 8 -4.37 5.42 -12.84
C ILE A 8 -2.86 5.52 -13.12
N ASN A 9 -2.17 4.38 -13.07
CA ASN A 9 -0.79 4.22 -13.51
C ASN A 9 -0.76 3.17 -14.64
N GLY A 10 -0.59 3.62 -15.88
CA GLY A 10 -0.74 2.78 -17.06
C GLY A 10 -2.16 2.22 -17.17
N ARG A 11 -2.30 0.89 -17.10
CA ARG A 11 -3.61 0.19 -17.11
C ARG A 11 -4.09 -0.22 -15.72
N SER A 12 -3.37 0.17 -14.66
CA SER A 12 -3.63 -0.26 -13.29
C SER A 12 -4.16 0.90 -12.44
N GLN A 13 -5.02 0.59 -11.47
CA GLN A 13 -5.37 1.52 -10.40
C GLN A 13 -4.25 1.54 -9.35
N ALA A 14 -3.93 2.73 -8.85
CA ALA A 14 -2.90 2.95 -7.85
C ALA A 14 -3.39 3.89 -6.73
N VAL A 15 -2.81 3.74 -5.54
CA VAL A 15 -3.01 4.61 -4.38
C VAL A 15 -1.73 5.40 -4.14
N ARG A 16 -1.83 6.73 -3.97
CA ARG A 16 -0.70 7.54 -3.53
C ARG A 16 -0.63 7.55 -2.00
N LEU A 17 0.32 6.79 -1.44
CA LEU A 17 0.53 6.76 0.01
C LEU A 17 1.05 8.12 0.51
N PRO A 18 0.38 8.75 1.50
CA PRO A 18 0.93 9.89 2.23
C PRO A 18 2.27 9.54 2.87
N LYS A 19 3.13 10.53 3.11
CA LYS A 19 4.50 10.32 3.62
C LYS A 19 4.55 9.45 4.89
N ALA A 20 3.59 9.62 5.79
CA ALA A 20 3.51 8.89 7.05
C ALA A 20 3.19 7.38 6.91
N TYR A 21 2.73 6.93 5.74
CA TYR A 21 2.35 5.52 5.49
C TYR A 21 3.23 4.87 4.40
N ARG A 22 4.37 5.48 4.06
CA ARG A 22 5.28 4.89 3.07
C ARG A 22 6.00 3.70 3.70
N PHE A 23 6.13 2.64 2.93
CA PHE A 23 6.96 1.49 3.28
C PHE A 23 8.43 1.78 2.97
N ASN A 24 9.32 1.13 3.73
CA ASN A 24 10.70 0.94 3.31
C ASN A 24 10.74 -0.16 2.22
N GLY A 25 11.66 -0.04 1.27
CA GLY A 25 11.78 -1.00 0.17
C GLY A 25 10.89 -0.68 -1.05
N ASN A 26 10.69 -1.69 -1.90
CA ASN A 26 10.01 -1.55 -3.19
C ASN A 26 8.84 -2.53 -3.41
N GLU A 27 8.63 -3.47 -2.49
CA GLU A 27 7.58 -4.48 -2.59
C GLU A 27 6.78 -4.64 -1.29
N VAL A 28 5.49 -4.99 -1.44
CA VAL A 28 4.59 -5.34 -0.34
C VAL A 28 3.80 -6.59 -0.69
N TYR A 29 3.45 -7.38 0.33
CA TYR A 29 2.40 -8.39 0.21
C TYR A 29 1.02 -7.73 0.24
N ILE A 30 0.08 -8.28 -0.53
CA ILE A 30 -1.32 -7.80 -0.60
C ILE A 30 -2.25 -8.91 -0.14
N LYS A 31 -3.12 -8.63 0.83
CA LYS A 31 -4.18 -9.54 1.29
C LYS A 31 -5.55 -8.84 1.23
N LYS A 32 -6.53 -9.46 0.59
CA LYS A 32 -7.93 -8.99 0.62
C LYS A 32 -8.56 -9.29 1.98
N VAL A 33 -9.23 -8.30 2.56
CA VAL A 33 -9.95 -8.40 3.84
C VAL A 33 -11.36 -7.81 3.70
N ALA A 34 -12.22 -8.01 4.70
CA ALA A 34 -13.52 -7.36 4.71
C ALA A 34 -13.36 -5.83 4.66
N GLY A 35 -13.96 -5.18 3.67
CA GLY A 35 -13.90 -3.73 3.49
C GLY A 35 -12.65 -3.17 2.81
N GLY A 36 -11.69 -3.99 2.36
CA GLY A 36 -10.51 -3.46 1.65
C GLY A 36 -9.36 -4.44 1.41
N VAL A 37 -8.15 -3.89 1.41
CA VAL A 37 -6.88 -4.63 1.27
C VAL A 37 -5.93 -4.26 2.40
N LEU A 38 -5.17 -5.23 2.88
CA LEU A 38 -4.05 -5.06 3.80
C LEU A 38 -2.74 -5.14 3.00
N LEU A 39 -1.87 -4.15 3.17
CA LEU A 39 -0.52 -4.11 2.61
C LEU A 39 0.49 -4.36 3.73
N ILE A 40 1.41 -5.29 3.52
CA ILE A 40 2.44 -5.68 4.51
C ILE A 40 3.81 -5.55 3.84
N SER A 41 4.77 -4.89 4.50
CA SER A 41 6.14 -4.78 3.99
C SER A 41 6.71 -6.17 3.68
N LYS A 42 7.36 -6.34 2.52
CA LYS A 42 8.07 -7.58 2.19
C LYS A 42 9.50 -7.58 2.71
N ASP A 43 10.08 -6.40 2.89
CA ASP A 43 11.50 -6.22 3.17
C ASP A 43 11.80 -6.00 4.66
N GLU A 44 10.81 -5.60 5.46
CA GLU A 44 10.96 -5.58 6.92
C GLU A 44 10.80 -7.01 7.43
N ARG A 45 11.95 -7.66 7.70
CA ARG A 45 11.96 -8.78 8.64
C ARG A 45 11.48 -8.23 9.98
N GLU A 46 10.39 -8.79 10.49
CA GLU A 46 10.01 -8.62 11.89
C GLU A 46 11.26 -8.99 12.74
N PRO A 47 11.72 -8.13 13.67
CA PRO A 47 12.69 -8.55 14.67
C PRO A 47 12.13 -9.66 15.56
#